data_AF-A0AAQ3T8G4-F1
#
_entry.id   AF-A0AAQ3T8G4-F1
#
_cell.length_a   1.000
_cell.length_b   1.000
_cell.length_c   1.000
_cell.angle_alpha   90.00
_cell.angle_beta   90.00
_cell.angle_gamma   90.00
#
_symmetry.space_group_name_H-M   'P 1'
#
loop_
_entity.id
_entity.type
_entity.pdbx_description
1 polymer ?
#
loop_
_entity_poly.entity_id
_entity_poly.type
_entity_poly.pdbx_seq_one_letter_code
_entity_poly.pdbx_strand_id
1 'polypeptide(L)'
;MGISEQPCRSTPRPSSFTTSSYGSSQQQIHHLPHHDSALCTEPGLGFPYYYGTTDQQDAAFDGDEVALGFRASKATKVDYFSSPYQPSWTLAPADVAAAAAESSRVRKQRFRDVLESCKQKVEAMEAMESPVAFQEGEDGGVVGDGGGAGAGGGGGSGGGGADGMRLVQLLVACAEAVACRDRAQAAALLRELQAGAPVHGTAFQRVASCFVQGLADRLALAHPPALGPASMAFCIPPSCAGRDGARGEALALAYELCPYLRFAHFVANTSILEAFEGESSVHVVDLGMTLGLDRGHQWRGLLDGLAARAGPKPARVRVTGVGAPLDTMRAVGRELEAYAEGLGMYLEFRAVDRSLESLHIDDLGIAADEAVAINSVLELHCVVKESRGALNSVLQTIRKLSPKAFVLVEQDAGHNGPFFLGRFMEALHYYAAVFDALDAALPRYDARRARVEQFHFGAEIRNVVGCEGAARVERHERADQWRRRMSRAGFQSMPIRMAARAREWLEENAGGGGYTVAEEKGCLVLGWKGKPVIAASCWKC
;
A
#
# COMPACT_ATOMS: atom_id res chain seq x y z
N MET A 1 -27.50 67.25 -22.25
CA MET A 1 -27.88 67.67 -23.61
C MET A 1 -27.11 66.78 -24.58
N GLY A 2 -27.69 66.15 -25.61
CA GLY A 2 -29.10 66.10 -26.00
C GLY A 2 -29.26 65.99 -27.53
N ILE A 3 -29.69 64.80 -27.99
CA ILE A 3 -30.57 64.52 -29.15
C ILE A 3 -30.11 64.92 -30.58
N SER A 4 -30.11 63.93 -31.49
CA SER A 4 -30.57 63.99 -32.90
C SER A 4 -30.64 62.52 -33.38
N GLU A 5 -31.76 61.80 -33.49
CA GLU A 5 -32.93 61.94 -34.42
C GLU A 5 -32.51 61.93 -35.90
N GLN A 6 -32.68 60.81 -36.64
CA GLN A 6 -33.88 60.21 -37.30
C GLN A 6 -33.94 60.58 -38.81
N PRO A 7 -34.73 59.93 -39.72
CA PRO A 7 -35.92 59.06 -39.53
C PRO A 7 -36.01 57.76 -40.38
N CYS A 8 -37.17 57.09 -40.32
CA CYS A 8 -37.52 55.76 -40.88
C CYS A 8 -38.19 55.76 -42.28
N ARG A 9 -38.20 54.59 -42.96
CA ARG A 9 -39.24 53.92 -43.82
C ARG A 9 -38.55 52.95 -44.81
N SER A 10 -39.13 51.85 -45.32
CA SER A 10 -40.39 51.12 -45.09
C SER A 10 -40.30 49.69 -45.69
N THR A 11 -41.12 48.74 -45.23
CA THR A 11 -41.16 47.32 -45.67
C THR A 11 -41.83 47.09 -47.04
N PRO A 12 -41.67 45.90 -47.68
CA PRO A 12 -42.73 44.89 -47.55
C PRO A 12 -42.27 43.40 -47.47
N ARG A 13 -43.12 42.57 -46.83
CA ARG A 13 -43.25 41.08 -46.99
C ARG A 13 -44.43 40.81 -47.98
N PRO A 14 -44.96 39.58 -48.27
CA PRO A 14 -44.67 38.23 -47.75
C PRO A 14 -44.73 37.05 -48.76
N SER A 15 -44.41 35.83 -48.28
CA SER A 15 -45.06 34.50 -48.51
C SER A 15 -44.05 33.37 -48.25
N SER A 16 -44.37 32.20 -47.70
CA SER A 16 -45.58 31.70 -47.00
C SER A 16 -45.26 30.36 -46.32
N PHE A 17 -45.76 30.15 -45.08
CA PHE A 17 -46.27 28.90 -44.43
C PHE A 17 -45.57 27.51 -44.66
N THR A 18 -45.49 26.56 -43.71
CA THR A 18 -46.30 26.28 -42.49
C THR A 18 -45.56 25.35 -41.48
N THR A 19 -45.80 25.53 -40.16
CA THR A 19 -45.92 24.57 -39.00
C THR A 19 -45.24 23.17 -39.00
N SER A 20 -44.78 22.56 -37.89
CA SER A 20 -45.25 22.47 -36.47
C SER A 20 -44.05 22.01 -35.57
N SER A 21 -43.77 22.44 -34.31
CA SER A 21 -44.49 22.35 -33.00
C SER A 21 -44.78 20.89 -32.54
N TYR A 22 -44.62 20.41 -31.29
CA TYR A 22 -44.28 20.87 -29.91
C TYR A 22 -43.37 19.79 -29.25
N GLY A 23 -42.82 19.86 -28.03
CA GLY A 23 -42.94 20.79 -26.90
C GLY A 23 -42.06 20.35 -25.71
N SER A 24 -41.97 21.16 -24.65
CA SER A 24 -41.15 20.90 -23.45
C SER A 24 -42.01 20.86 -22.17
N SER A 25 -41.53 20.18 -21.13
CA SER A 25 -42.16 20.13 -19.80
C SER A 25 -41.14 20.19 -18.68
N GLN A 26 -41.52 20.85 -17.58
CA GLN A 26 -40.68 21.16 -16.42
C GLN A 26 -40.72 20.07 -15.34
N GLN A 27 -39.73 20.08 -14.44
CA GLN A 27 -39.85 19.86 -12.98
C GLN A 27 -38.47 20.14 -12.33
N GLN A 28 -38.32 20.48 -11.04
CA GLN A 28 -39.04 21.41 -10.15
C GLN A 28 -38.11 21.64 -8.94
N ILE A 29 -37.86 22.89 -8.53
CA ILE A 29 -36.93 23.20 -7.41
C ILE A 29 -37.74 23.33 -6.11
N HIS A 30 -37.30 22.64 -5.04
CA HIS A 30 -37.80 22.84 -3.68
C HIS A 30 -36.69 23.37 -2.76
N HIS A 31 -37.07 24.26 -1.85
CA HIS A 31 -36.20 25.00 -0.94
C HIS A 31 -36.72 24.91 0.51
N LEU A 32 -35.80 25.15 1.47
CA LEU A 32 -35.98 25.48 2.92
C LEU A 32 -36.25 24.31 3.89
N PRO A 33 -35.93 24.46 5.21
CA PRO A 33 -35.20 25.56 5.89
C PRO A 33 -33.98 25.12 6.75
N HIS A 34 -33.25 26.12 7.26
CA HIS A 34 -32.22 26.00 8.33
C HIS A 34 -32.82 25.67 9.71
N HIS A 35 -32.02 25.04 10.58
CA HIS A 35 -32.11 25.20 12.05
C HIS A 35 -30.73 24.97 12.71
N ASP A 36 -30.46 25.73 13.78
CA ASP A 36 -29.17 25.78 14.49
C ASP A 36 -29.03 24.78 15.65
N SER A 37 -27.76 24.53 16.01
CA SER A 37 -27.25 24.18 17.35
C SER A 37 -27.64 22.85 18.03
N ALA A 38 -26.65 22.00 18.33
CA ALA A 38 -26.08 21.84 19.69
C ALA A 38 -25.08 20.65 19.78
N LEU A 39 -24.04 20.80 20.60
CA LEU A 39 -23.11 19.73 21.00
C LEU A 39 -23.75 18.85 22.10
N CYS A 40 -23.51 17.52 22.07
CA CYS A 40 -23.31 16.67 23.26
C CYS A 40 -22.85 15.22 22.92
N THR A 41 -21.60 14.90 23.29
CA THR A 41 -21.09 13.62 23.85
C THR A 41 -21.54 12.22 23.36
N GLU A 42 -20.53 11.46 22.91
CA GLU A 42 -20.27 9.99 23.00
C GLU A 42 -20.88 9.20 24.19
N PRO A 43 -20.87 7.83 24.23
CA PRO A 43 -20.28 6.85 23.28
C PRO A 43 -21.16 5.66 22.85
N GLY A 44 -20.72 4.88 21.84
CA GLY A 44 -21.34 3.59 21.50
C GLY A 44 -20.68 2.78 20.37
N LEU A 45 -19.53 2.13 20.63
CA LEU A 45 -18.84 1.27 19.66
C LEU A 45 -19.53 -0.09 19.47
N GLY A 46 -20.41 -0.19 18.47
CA GLY A 46 -21.01 -1.45 18.01
C GLY A 46 -20.21 -2.12 16.89
N PHE A 47 -19.59 -3.27 17.16
CA PHE A 47 -19.01 -4.14 16.13
C PHE A 47 -20.10 -5.05 15.54
N PRO A 48 -20.39 -5.01 14.22
CA PRO A 48 -21.39 -5.89 13.62
C PRO A 48 -20.83 -7.30 13.36
N TYR A 49 -21.08 -8.22 14.30
CA TYR A 49 -20.96 -9.66 14.06
C TYR A 49 -22.22 -10.18 13.35
N TYR A 50 -22.12 -10.49 12.05
CA TYR A 50 -23.20 -11.16 11.33
C TYR A 50 -23.17 -12.68 11.56
N TYR A 51 -24.02 -13.14 12.49
CA TYR A 51 -24.52 -14.52 12.48
C TYR A 51 -25.76 -14.58 11.58
N GLY A 52 -25.67 -15.27 10.45
CA GLY A 52 -26.82 -15.60 9.60
C GLY A 52 -27.35 -16.99 9.92
N THR A 53 -28.42 -17.09 10.71
CA THR A 53 -29.19 -18.33 10.85
C THR A 53 -30.16 -18.47 9.67
N THR A 54 -30.10 -19.61 9.00
CA THR A 54 -31.07 -20.00 7.97
C THR A 54 -32.42 -20.31 8.60
N ASP A 55 -33.49 -19.70 8.08
CA ASP A 55 -34.84 -20.26 8.18
C ASP A 55 -35.46 -20.33 6.78
N GLN A 56 -36.07 -21.48 6.47
CA GLN A 56 -36.85 -21.70 5.26
C GLN A 56 -38.26 -21.14 5.47
N GLN A 57 -38.85 -20.54 4.43
CA GLN A 57 -40.30 -20.53 4.27
C GLN A 57 -40.67 -20.54 2.79
N ASP A 58 -41.56 -21.48 2.44
CA ASP A 58 -42.04 -21.69 1.08
C ASP A 58 -42.96 -20.56 0.61
N ALA A 59 -42.82 -20.15 -0.65
CA ALA A 59 -43.84 -19.43 -1.39
C ALA A 59 -43.80 -19.87 -2.85
N ALA A 60 -44.85 -20.56 -3.29
CA ALA A 60 -45.03 -20.95 -4.68
C ALA A 60 -45.96 -19.96 -5.39
N PHE A 61 -45.52 -19.40 -6.52
CA PHE A 61 -46.35 -18.93 -7.63
C PHE A 61 -45.42 -18.78 -8.84
N ASP A 62 -45.48 -19.70 -9.81
CA ASP A 62 -46.38 -19.75 -10.97
C ASP A 62 -45.89 -18.85 -12.12
N GLY A 63 -46.01 -19.35 -13.35
CA GLY A 63 -45.18 -18.90 -14.47
C GLY A 63 -45.73 -17.69 -15.23
N ASP A 64 -44.82 -16.98 -15.92
CA ASP A 64 -45.05 -16.75 -17.35
C ASP A 64 -43.75 -16.53 -18.13
N GLU A 65 -43.75 -16.96 -19.39
CA GLU A 65 -42.58 -17.01 -20.26
C GLU A 65 -42.54 -15.78 -21.20
N VAL A 66 -41.51 -14.93 -21.11
CA VAL A 66 -41.29 -13.85 -22.08
C VAL A 66 -39.90 -13.95 -22.69
N ALA A 67 -39.84 -14.54 -23.88
CA ALA A 67 -38.62 -14.64 -24.67
C ALA A 67 -38.21 -13.28 -25.25
N LEU A 68 -37.02 -12.80 -24.86
CA LEU A 68 -36.32 -11.70 -25.55
C LEU A 68 -34.97 -12.21 -26.07
N GLY A 69 -34.92 -12.44 -27.39
CA GLY A 69 -33.75 -13.00 -28.05
C GLY A 69 -32.58 -12.02 -28.14
N PHE A 70 -31.39 -12.46 -27.74
CA PHE A 70 -30.14 -11.76 -28.01
C PHE A 70 -29.25 -12.58 -28.97
N ARG A 71 -28.89 -11.97 -30.10
CA ARG A 71 -27.92 -12.52 -31.06
C ARG A 71 -26.51 -12.45 -30.46
N ALA A 72 -25.99 -13.59 -30.00
CA ALA A 72 -24.58 -13.72 -29.64
C ALA A 72 -23.73 -14.04 -30.89
N SER A 73 -22.91 -13.07 -31.33
CA SER A 73 -21.92 -13.29 -32.38
C SER A 73 -20.79 -14.19 -31.88
N LYS A 74 -20.47 -15.25 -32.62
CA LYS A 74 -19.37 -16.18 -32.29
C LYS A 74 -18.01 -15.46 -32.39
N ALA A 75 -17.36 -15.23 -31.25
CA ALA A 75 -15.92 -14.96 -31.18
C ALA A 75 -15.16 -16.28 -30.99
N THR A 76 -14.06 -16.45 -31.72
CA THR A 76 -13.32 -17.72 -31.83
C THR A 76 -12.47 -18.02 -30.59
N LYS A 77 -12.49 -19.29 -30.18
CA LYS A 77 -11.58 -19.85 -29.18
C LYS A 77 -10.18 -19.99 -29.79
N VAL A 78 -9.17 -19.38 -29.18
CA VAL A 78 -7.78 -19.45 -29.64
C VAL A 78 -7.04 -20.51 -28.82
N ASP A 79 -6.81 -21.68 -29.42
CA ASP A 79 -6.09 -22.78 -28.78
C ASP A 79 -4.56 -22.53 -28.81
N TYR A 80 -4.01 -22.21 -27.64
CA TYR A 80 -2.63 -21.77 -27.43
C TYR A 80 -1.62 -22.92 -27.26
N PHE A 81 -1.66 -23.98 -28.08
CA PHE A 81 -0.59 -25.00 -28.13
C PHE A 81 -0.53 -25.77 -29.48
N SER A 82 0.19 -25.22 -30.45
CA SER A 82 0.63 -25.94 -31.65
C SER A 82 2.04 -25.51 -32.06
N SER A 83 3.03 -26.37 -31.78
CA SER A 83 4.41 -26.23 -32.28
C SER A 83 4.62 -27.25 -33.41
N PRO A 84 5.20 -26.88 -34.57
CA PRO A 84 5.26 -27.74 -35.75
C PRO A 84 6.36 -28.82 -35.74
N TYR A 85 6.99 -29.09 -34.59
CA TYR A 85 7.96 -30.18 -34.42
C TYR A 85 7.68 -30.97 -33.13
N GLN A 86 7.14 -32.18 -33.29
CA GLN A 86 7.15 -33.23 -32.25
C GLN A 86 7.79 -34.50 -32.82
N PRO A 87 8.83 -35.05 -32.16
CA PRO A 87 9.27 -36.42 -32.43
C PRO A 87 8.18 -37.40 -31.96
N SER A 88 7.91 -38.43 -32.74
CA SER A 88 6.88 -39.44 -32.45
C SER A 88 7.28 -40.39 -31.31
N TRP A 89 7.02 -39.98 -30.07
CA TRP A 89 7.00 -40.87 -28.90
C TRP A 89 5.67 -40.70 -28.16
N THR A 90 4.70 -41.54 -28.50
CA THR A 90 3.46 -41.66 -27.72
C THR A 90 3.75 -42.41 -26.43
N LEU A 91 4.14 -41.68 -25.39
CA LEU A 91 4.11 -42.17 -24.00
C LEU A 91 2.68 -42.56 -23.64
N ALA A 92 2.50 -43.68 -22.92
CA ALA A 92 1.17 -44.13 -22.55
C ALA A 92 0.53 -43.13 -21.56
N PRO A 93 -0.81 -43.05 -21.47
CA PRO A 93 -1.47 -42.16 -20.50
C PRO A 93 -1.02 -42.40 -19.05
N ALA A 94 -0.64 -43.64 -18.71
CA ALA A 94 -0.05 -44.00 -17.44
C ALA A 94 1.33 -43.35 -17.21
N ASP A 95 2.19 -43.27 -18.24
CA ASP A 95 3.52 -42.66 -18.14
C ASP A 95 3.42 -41.13 -18.03
N VAL A 96 2.46 -40.52 -18.72
CA VAL A 96 2.16 -39.08 -18.59
C VAL A 96 1.64 -38.77 -17.19
N ALA A 97 0.75 -39.61 -16.64
CA ALA A 97 0.28 -39.48 -15.27
C ALA A 97 1.40 -39.71 -14.25
N ALA A 98 2.29 -40.68 -14.48
CA ALA A 98 3.45 -40.94 -13.64
C ALA A 98 4.45 -39.78 -13.68
N ALA A 99 4.77 -39.24 -14.85
CA ALA A 99 5.63 -38.07 -15.00
C ALA A 99 5.02 -36.80 -14.37
N ALA A 100 3.70 -36.62 -14.46
CA ALA A 100 3.00 -35.54 -13.77
C ALA A 100 2.99 -35.72 -12.24
N ALA A 101 2.80 -36.96 -11.76
CA ALA A 101 2.89 -37.29 -10.33
C ALA A 101 4.32 -37.12 -9.79
N GLU A 102 5.34 -37.47 -10.57
CA GLU A 102 6.74 -37.30 -10.19
C GLU A 102 7.16 -35.82 -10.23
N SER A 103 6.72 -35.05 -11.24
CA SER A 103 6.87 -33.59 -11.27
C SER A 103 6.16 -32.92 -10.06
N SER A 104 5.01 -33.45 -9.64
CA SER A 104 4.30 -33.02 -8.42
C SER A 104 5.07 -33.38 -7.15
N ARG A 105 5.66 -34.58 -7.06
CA ARG A 105 6.53 -35.02 -5.94
C ARG A 105 7.79 -34.18 -5.85
N VAL A 106 8.51 -33.95 -6.95
CA VAL A 106 9.70 -33.09 -7.01
C VAL A 106 9.35 -31.65 -6.63
N ARG A 107 8.19 -31.14 -7.04
CA ARG A 107 7.70 -29.82 -6.61
C ARG A 107 7.40 -29.79 -5.11
N LYS A 108 6.74 -30.80 -4.55
CA LYS A 108 6.50 -30.98 -3.11
C LYS A 108 7.78 -31.19 -2.30
N GLN A 109 8.81 -31.78 -2.89
CA GLN A 109 10.12 -31.92 -2.25
C GLN A 109 10.83 -30.57 -2.18
N ARG A 110 11.03 -29.90 -3.32
CA ARG A 110 11.62 -28.54 -3.36
C ARG A 110 10.88 -27.53 -2.48
N PHE A 111 9.57 -27.69 -2.34
CA PHE A 111 8.72 -26.90 -1.44
C PHE A 111 9.03 -27.19 0.04
N ARG A 112 9.16 -28.46 0.43
CA ARG A 112 9.62 -28.85 1.79
C ARG A 112 11.06 -28.39 2.05
N ASP A 113 11.95 -28.48 1.08
CA ASP A 113 13.34 -28.01 1.21
C ASP A 113 13.40 -26.48 1.46
N VAL A 114 12.51 -25.71 0.81
CA VAL A 114 12.34 -24.27 1.06
C VAL A 114 11.75 -23.99 2.45
N LEU A 115 10.77 -24.79 2.90
CA LEU A 115 10.18 -24.67 4.23
C LEU A 115 11.20 -24.96 5.34
N GLU A 116 11.98 -26.03 5.22
CA GLU A 116 13.04 -26.33 6.17
C GLU A 116 14.13 -25.24 6.16
N SER A 117 14.47 -24.68 4.99
CA SER A 117 15.37 -23.53 4.91
C SER A 117 14.81 -22.25 5.54
N CYS A 118 13.49 -22.01 5.49
CA CYS A 118 12.86 -20.91 6.22
C CYS A 118 12.89 -21.14 7.74
N LYS A 119 12.56 -22.35 8.18
CA LYS A 119 12.60 -22.75 9.59
C LYS A 119 14.01 -22.64 10.18
N GLN A 120 15.02 -23.20 9.50
CA GLN A 120 16.43 -23.08 9.88
C GLN A 120 16.93 -21.63 9.96
N LYS A 121 16.38 -20.71 9.14
CA LYS A 121 16.73 -19.28 9.22
C LYS A 121 16.12 -18.59 10.44
N VAL A 122 14.91 -18.98 10.85
CA VAL A 122 14.31 -18.50 12.10
C VAL A 122 15.12 -19.02 13.29
N GLU A 123 15.37 -20.33 13.34
CA GLU A 123 16.20 -20.98 14.39
C GLU A 123 17.63 -20.39 14.46
N ALA A 124 18.25 -20.08 13.30
CA ALA A 124 19.57 -19.45 13.25
C ALA A 124 19.58 -17.97 13.67
N MET A 125 18.47 -17.24 13.46
CA MET A 125 18.33 -15.87 13.97
C MET A 125 18.15 -15.87 15.49
N GLU A 126 17.33 -16.78 16.03
CA GLU A 126 17.15 -16.99 17.48
C GLU A 126 18.49 -17.37 18.16
N ALA A 127 19.32 -18.18 17.51
CA ALA A 127 20.65 -18.56 18.02
C ALA A 127 21.67 -17.41 18.08
N MET A 128 21.46 -16.31 17.33
CA MET A 128 22.34 -15.13 17.35
C MET A 128 21.97 -14.10 18.42
N GLU A 129 20.83 -14.24 19.11
CA GLU A 129 20.41 -13.35 20.21
C GLU A 129 20.97 -13.78 21.59
N SER A 130 22.02 -14.61 21.63
CA SER A 130 22.74 -14.86 22.88
C SER A 130 23.62 -13.65 23.25
N PRO A 131 23.46 -13.04 24.44
CA PRO A 131 24.25 -11.89 24.82
C PRO A 131 25.73 -12.26 24.98
N VAL A 132 26.58 -11.69 24.13
CA VAL A 132 28.03 -11.78 24.28
C VAL A 132 28.42 -11.12 25.61
N ALA A 133 28.82 -11.93 26.59
CA ALA A 133 29.25 -11.44 27.88
C ALA A 133 30.56 -10.64 27.73
N PHE A 134 30.46 -9.31 27.85
CA PHE A 134 31.63 -8.45 27.97
C PHE A 134 32.34 -8.76 29.29
N GLN A 135 33.60 -9.19 29.20
CA GLN A 135 34.51 -9.20 30.35
C GLN A 135 35.06 -7.79 30.53
N GLU A 136 34.47 -7.02 31.44
CA GLU A 136 35.18 -5.92 32.09
C GLU A 136 35.88 -6.50 33.33
N GLY A 137 37.20 -6.35 33.38
CA GLY A 137 37.96 -6.52 34.60
C GLY A 137 38.40 -5.15 35.09
N GLU A 138 38.23 -4.86 36.37
CA GLU A 138 38.97 -3.80 37.05
C GLU A 138 39.10 -4.07 38.55
N ASP A 139 39.97 -3.29 39.20
CA ASP A 139 40.67 -3.61 40.44
C ASP A 139 40.10 -2.90 41.70
N GLY A 140 40.33 -3.51 42.87
CA GLY A 140 40.40 -2.90 44.21
C GLY A 140 39.24 -2.07 44.80
N GLY A 141 38.61 -2.52 45.92
CA GLY A 141 37.73 -1.61 46.69
C GLY A 141 36.91 -2.08 47.92
N VAL A 142 37.36 -3.08 48.69
CA VAL A 142 37.20 -3.27 50.17
C VAL A 142 36.56 -2.06 50.94
N VAL A 143 35.48 -2.10 51.77
CA VAL A 143 34.77 -3.12 52.62
C VAL A 143 33.24 -2.83 52.73
N GLY A 144 32.39 -3.77 53.19
CA GLY A 144 31.10 -3.46 53.85
C GLY A 144 30.20 -4.69 54.15
N ASP A 145 30.26 -5.24 55.39
CA ASP A 145 29.45 -6.40 55.83
C ASP A 145 28.05 -6.02 56.37
N GLY A 146 27.08 -6.94 56.28
CA GLY A 146 25.70 -6.73 56.75
C GLY A 146 24.67 -7.72 56.17
N GLY A 147 24.64 -8.95 56.67
CA GLY A 147 23.72 -9.99 56.20
C GLY A 147 22.24 -9.80 56.60
N GLY A 148 21.33 -10.20 55.71
CA GLY A 148 19.89 -10.30 55.96
C GLY A 148 19.23 -11.23 54.93
N ALA A 149 18.50 -12.25 55.39
CA ALA A 149 18.01 -13.33 54.55
C ALA A 149 16.49 -13.26 54.29
N GLY A 150 16.07 -13.71 53.10
CA GLY A 150 14.79 -14.40 52.93
C GLY A 150 13.72 -13.73 52.03
N ALA A 151 13.10 -14.58 51.21
CA ALA A 151 11.99 -14.33 50.26
C ALA A 151 12.36 -13.56 48.97
N GLY A 152 12.25 -14.13 47.77
CA GLY A 152 11.58 -15.37 47.34
C GLY A 152 10.36 -15.03 46.48
N GLY A 153 10.59 -14.84 45.17
CA GLY A 153 9.57 -14.36 44.24
C GLY A 153 9.93 -14.58 42.77
N GLY A 154 10.41 -15.78 42.44
CA GLY A 154 10.61 -16.19 41.05
C GLY A 154 9.37 -16.88 40.48
N GLY A 155 8.95 -16.51 39.27
CA GLY A 155 7.84 -17.15 38.55
C GLY A 155 7.06 -16.16 37.67
N GLY A 156 7.06 -16.27 36.34
CA GLY A 156 7.86 -17.19 35.53
C GLY A 156 7.91 -16.76 34.06
N SER A 157 9.05 -16.99 33.42
CA SER A 157 9.21 -16.92 31.97
C SER A 157 9.40 -18.33 31.44
N GLY A 158 8.47 -18.82 30.63
CA GLY A 158 8.48 -20.21 30.14
C GLY A 158 7.26 -20.64 29.31
N GLY A 159 6.09 -20.01 29.50
CA GLY A 159 4.89 -20.32 28.69
C GLY A 159 4.87 -19.65 27.31
N GLY A 160 5.27 -18.37 27.23
CA GLY A 160 5.04 -17.54 26.03
C GLY A 160 5.70 -18.01 24.73
N GLY A 161 6.85 -18.69 24.82
CA GLY A 161 7.56 -19.20 23.64
C GLY A 161 6.86 -20.40 22.98
N ALA A 162 6.31 -21.32 23.78
CA ALA A 162 5.64 -22.51 23.28
C ALA A 162 4.32 -22.16 22.55
N ASP A 163 3.52 -21.25 23.13
CA ASP A 163 2.28 -20.77 22.52
C ASP A 163 2.55 -19.98 21.22
N GLY A 164 3.60 -19.14 21.21
CA GLY A 164 4.04 -18.44 20.00
C GLY A 164 4.46 -19.39 18.88
N MET A 165 5.30 -20.38 19.18
CA MET A 165 5.73 -21.40 18.22
C MET A 165 4.56 -22.23 17.67
N ARG A 166 3.60 -22.62 18.53
CA ARG A 166 2.37 -23.29 18.08
C ARG A 166 1.58 -22.40 17.11
N LEU A 167 1.47 -21.11 17.38
CA LEU A 167 0.74 -20.17 16.51
C LEU A 167 1.43 -20.01 15.14
N VAL A 168 2.77 -19.98 15.09
CA VAL A 168 3.55 -20.04 13.82
C VAL A 168 3.21 -21.31 13.04
N GLN A 169 3.26 -22.48 13.70
CA GLN A 169 3.00 -23.77 13.08
C GLN A 169 1.59 -23.86 12.50
N LEU A 170 0.57 -23.40 13.25
CA LEU A 170 -0.81 -23.35 12.78
C LEU A 170 -1.00 -22.42 11.57
N LEU A 171 -0.36 -21.24 11.57
CA LEU A 171 -0.39 -20.30 10.44
C LEU A 171 0.21 -20.92 9.17
N VAL A 172 1.38 -21.55 9.29
CA VAL A 172 2.06 -22.21 8.16
C VAL A 172 1.23 -23.39 7.65
N ALA A 173 0.76 -24.28 8.53
CA ALA A 173 -0.08 -25.41 8.15
C ALA A 173 -1.40 -24.96 7.47
N CYS A 174 -1.99 -23.85 7.94
CA CYS A 174 -3.19 -23.30 7.32
C CYS A 174 -2.89 -22.75 5.91
N ALA A 175 -1.78 -22.03 5.74
CA ALA A 175 -1.35 -21.54 4.44
C ALA A 175 -1.01 -22.68 3.46
N GLU A 176 -0.40 -23.77 3.95
CA GLU A 176 -0.18 -24.99 3.17
C GLU A 176 -1.48 -25.67 2.73
N ALA A 177 -2.45 -25.83 3.65
CA ALA A 177 -3.77 -26.39 3.32
C ALA A 177 -4.49 -25.54 2.26
N VAL A 178 -4.48 -24.21 2.41
CA VAL A 178 -5.04 -23.27 1.42
C VAL A 178 -4.28 -23.38 0.08
N ALA A 179 -2.95 -23.50 0.08
CA ALA A 179 -2.14 -23.68 -1.13
C ALA A 179 -2.44 -25.02 -1.84
N CYS A 180 -2.65 -26.09 -1.08
CA CYS A 180 -3.04 -27.41 -1.59
C CYS A 180 -4.52 -27.50 -2.00
N ARG A 181 -5.32 -26.47 -1.71
CA ARG A 181 -6.79 -26.43 -1.86
C ARG A 181 -7.52 -27.46 -0.98
N ASP A 182 -6.90 -27.91 0.11
CA ASP A 182 -7.60 -28.70 1.13
C ASP A 182 -8.48 -27.78 1.97
N ARG A 183 -9.72 -27.62 1.52
CA ARG A 183 -10.69 -26.73 2.17
C ARG A 183 -11.12 -27.21 3.55
N ALA A 184 -11.17 -28.53 3.77
CA ALA A 184 -11.61 -29.09 5.04
C ALA A 184 -10.54 -28.85 6.13
N GLN A 185 -9.27 -29.13 5.81
CA GLN A 185 -8.15 -28.87 6.69
C GLN A 185 -7.96 -27.35 6.91
N ALA A 186 -8.01 -26.53 5.85
CA ALA A 186 -7.88 -25.08 5.97
C ALA A 186 -8.99 -24.48 6.86
N ALA A 187 -10.25 -24.89 6.69
CA ALA A 187 -11.35 -24.39 7.51
C ALA A 187 -11.29 -24.86 8.98
N ALA A 188 -10.70 -26.03 9.24
CA ALA A 188 -10.45 -26.49 10.61
C ALA A 188 -9.33 -25.68 11.29
N LEU A 189 -8.20 -25.50 10.60
CA LEU A 189 -7.06 -24.72 11.09
C LEU A 189 -7.41 -23.24 11.28
N LEU A 190 -8.20 -22.64 10.39
CA LEU A 190 -8.71 -21.26 10.57
C LEU A 190 -9.54 -21.10 11.85
N ARG A 191 -10.38 -22.09 12.19
CA ARG A 191 -11.18 -22.06 13.44
C ARG A 191 -10.31 -22.14 14.69
N GLU A 192 -9.25 -22.94 14.67
CA GLU A 192 -8.27 -22.99 15.77
C GLU A 192 -7.48 -21.67 15.88
N LEU A 193 -7.03 -21.15 14.75
CA LEU A 193 -6.31 -19.87 14.67
C LEU A 193 -7.15 -18.68 15.16
N GLN A 194 -8.45 -18.63 14.85
CA GLN A 194 -9.37 -17.58 15.31
C GLN A 194 -9.47 -17.51 16.84
N ALA A 195 -9.31 -18.64 17.54
CA ALA A 195 -9.25 -18.66 19.01
C ALA A 195 -7.86 -18.27 19.56
N GLY A 196 -6.77 -18.56 18.83
CA GLY A 196 -5.39 -18.32 19.25
C GLY A 196 -4.81 -16.94 18.90
N ALA A 197 -5.43 -16.21 17.96
CA ALA A 197 -4.92 -14.96 17.38
C ALA A 197 -5.83 -13.74 17.65
N PRO A 198 -5.95 -13.27 18.91
CA PRO A 198 -6.75 -12.09 19.23
C PRO A 198 -6.14 -10.80 18.71
N VAL A 199 -7.00 -9.83 18.33
CA VAL A 199 -6.60 -8.44 17.98
C VAL A 199 -5.92 -7.68 19.13
N HIS A 200 -6.08 -8.15 20.37
CA HIS A 200 -5.37 -7.66 21.55
C HIS A 200 -4.60 -8.81 22.17
N GLY A 201 -3.27 -8.76 22.09
CA GLY A 201 -2.38 -9.83 22.53
C GLY A 201 -0.91 -9.42 22.41
N THR A 202 -0.02 -10.41 22.40
CA THR A 202 1.40 -10.23 22.00
C THR A 202 1.51 -9.68 20.57
N ALA A 203 2.64 -9.06 20.21
CA ALA A 203 2.89 -8.59 18.84
C ALA A 203 2.55 -9.66 17.79
N PHE A 204 3.05 -10.88 17.97
CA PHE A 204 2.82 -11.99 17.04
C PHE A 204 1.35 -12.46 16.97
N GLN A 205 0.59 -12.43 18.07
CA GLN A 205 -0.86 -12.72 18.02
C GLN A 205 -1.64 -11.69 17.20
N ARG A 206 -1.25 -10.41 17.26
CA ARG A 206 -1.89 -9.35 16.48
C ARG A 206 -1.54 -9.43 14.99
N VAL A 207 -0.30 -9.80 14.67
CA VAL A 207 0.11 -10.18 13.29
C VAL A 207 -0.75 -11.36 12.81
N ALA A 208 -0.81 -12.44 13.60
CA ALA A 208 -1.57 -13.62 13.27
C ALA A 208 -3.05 -13.31 12.99
N SER A 209 -3.68 -12.41 13.75
CA SER A 209 -5.06 -11.95 13.50
C SER A 209 -5.25 -11.42 12.06
N CYS A 210 -4.33 -10.57 11.59
CA CYS A 210 -4.37 -10.03 10.23
C CYS A 210 -4.14 -11.11 9.17
N PHE A 211 -3.23 -12.06 9.42
CA PHE A 211 -2.98 -13.20 8.52
C PHE A 211 -4.16 -14.17 8.47
N VAL A 212 -4.87 -14.39 9.57
CA VAL A 212 -6.10 -15.21 9.62
C VAL A 212 -7.19 -14.61 8.75
N GLN A 213 -7.38 -13.29 8.80
CA GLN A 213 -8.31 -12.59 7.90
C GLN A 213 -7.91 -12.79 6.43
N GLY A 214 -6.65 -12.54 6.07
CA GLY A 214 -6.16 -12.72 4.69
C GLY A 214 -6.25 -14.17 4.18
N LEU A 215 -6.06 -15.16 5.05
CA LEU A 215 -6.25 -16.58 4.72
C LEU A 215 -7.73 -16.94 4.53
N ALA A 216 -8.63 -16.38 5.35
CA ALA A 216 -10.07 -16.55 5.21
C ALA A 216 -10.59 -15.92 3.91
N ASP A 217 -10.18 -14.68 3.61
CA ASP A 217 -10.49 -13.97 2.36
C ASP A 217 -10.03 -14.80 1.14
N ARG A 218 -8.81 -15.35 1.20
CA ARG A 218 -8.28 -16.24 0.15
C ARG A 218 -9.14 -17.49 -0.06
N LEU A 219 -9.57 -18.13 1.04
CA LEU A 219 -10.36 -19.35 0.99
C LEU A 219 -11.76 -19.09 0.43
N ALA A 220 -12.35 -17.94 0.74
CA ALA A 220 -13.63 -17.47 0.16
C ALA A 220 -13.48 -17.16 -1.34
N LEU A 221 -12.46 -16.40 -1.75
CA LEU A 221 -12.18 -16.10 -3.16
C LEU A 221 -11.90 -17.36 -4.00
N ALA A 222 -11.41 -18.45 -3.39
CA ALA A 222 -11.24 -19.75 -4.04
C ALA A 222 -12.56 -20.53 -4.24
N HIS A 223 -13.70 -20.00 -3.82
CA HIS A 223 -15.04 -20.52 -4.09
C HIS A 223 -16.07 -19.37 -4.10
N PRO A 224 -16.12 -18.55 -5.16
CA PRO A 224 -17.18 -17.56 -5.29
C PRO A 224 -18.55 -18.26 -5.28
N PRO A 225 -19.60 -17.66 -4.69
CA PRO A 225 -20.96 -18.18 -4.77
C PRO A 225 -21.37 -18.45 -6.22
N ALA A 226 -22.31 -19.38 -6.43
CA ALA A 226 -22.76 -19.82 -7.75
C ALA A 226 -23.50 -18.73 -8.59
N LEU A 227 -23.48 -17.47 -8.14
CA LEU A 227 -24.17 -16.30 -8.69
C LEU A 227 -23.39 -15.59 -9.83
N GLY A 228 -22.45 -16.30 -10.47
CA GLY A 228 -21.76 -15.85 -11.68
C GLY A 228 -20.69 -14.75 -11.48
N PRO A 229 -20.14 -14.20 -12.58
CA PRO A 229 -18.98 -13.30 -12.53
C PRO A 229 -19.18 -12.03 -11.69
N ALA A 230 -20.41 -11.50 -11.64
CA ALA A 230 -20.75 -10.35 -10.80
C ALA A 230 -20.52 -10.64 -9.31
N SER A 231 -20.73 -11.88 -8.85
CA SER A 231 -20.50 -12.28 -7.46
C SER A 231 -19.03 -12.21 -7.05
N MET A 232 -18.07 -12.36 -7.98
CA MET A 232 -16.65 -12.23 -7.65
C MET A 232 -16.26 -10.81 -7.21
N ALA A 233 -16.95 -9.77 -7.72
CA ALA A 233 -16.73 -8.40 -7.27
C ALA A 233 -17.19 -8.19 -5.81
N PHE A 234 -18.25 -8.88 -5.38
CA PHE A 234 -18.70 -8.91 -3.99
C PHE A 234 -17.83 -9.79 -3.07
N CYS A 235 -17.02 -10.70 -3.64
CA CYS A 235 -16.10 -11.56 -2.89
C CYS A 235 -14.73 -10.91 -2.63
N ILE A 236 -14.39 -9.82 -3.36
CA ILE A 236 -13.22 -9.00 -3.02
C ILE A 236 -13.61 -8.20 -1.76
N PRO A 237 -12.90 -8.36 -0.63
CA PRO A 237 -13.22 -7.61 0.59
C PRO A 237 -13.21 -6.09 0.30
N PRO A 238 -14.12 -5.29 0.89
CA PRO A 238 -14.09 -3.83 0.72
C PRO A 238 -12.75 -3.21 1.10
N SER A 239 -12.04 -3.80 2.05
CA SER A 239 -10.67 -3.43 2.45
C SER A 239 -9.59 -3.62 1.36
N CYS A 240 -9.90 -4.37 0.30
CA CYS A 240 -9.08 -4.54 -0.90
C CYS A 240 -9.56 -3.64 -2.06
N ALA A 241 -10.64 -2.88 -1.87
CA ALA A 241 -11.27 -2.04 -2.89
C ALA A 241 -11.26 -0.56 -2.48
N GLY A 242 -10.11 0.10 -2.67
CA GLY A 242 -9.93 1.53 -2.45
C GLY A 242 -9.32 1.93 -1.10
N ARG A 243 -9.35 3.24 -0.80
CA ARG A 243 -9.06 3.80 0.53
C ARG A 243 -10.39 4.29 1.11
N ASP A 244 -10.95 3.58 2.08
CA ASP A 244 -12.12 4.06 2.84
C ASP A 244 -11.69 5.02 3.96
N GLY A 245 -12.66 5.62 4.66
CA GLY A 245 -12.37 6.57 5.75
C GLY A 245 -11.56 5.96 6.89
N ALA A 246 -11.75 4.67 7.20
CA ALA A 246 -11.03 3.98 8.26
C ALA A 246 -9.57 3.68 7.87
N ARG A 247 -9.29 3.36 6.60
CA ARG A 247 -7.92 3.24 6.06
C ARG A 247 -7.22 4.60 6.03
N GLY A 248 -7.96 5.69 5.76
CA GLY A 248 -7.46 7.07 5.84
C GLY A 248 -7.06 7.47 7.27
N GLU A 249 -7.96 7.30 8.24
CA GLU A 249 -7.71 7.51 9.68
C GLU A 249 -6.50 6.69 10.16
N ALA A 250 -6.46 5.40 9.79
CA ALA A 250 -5.36 4.51 10.16
C ALA A 250 -4.02 4.92 9.54
N LEU A 251 -4.01 5.50 8.32
CA LEU A 251 -2.79 6.04 7.71
C LEU A 251 -2.31 7.32 8.40
N ALA A 252 -3.23 8.22 8.79
CA ALA A 252 -2.88 9.42 9.55
C ALA A 252 -2.25 9.03 10.91
N LEU A 253 -2.85 8.07 11.63
CA LEU A 253 -2.26 7.52 12.84
C LEU A 253 -0.94 6.79 12.58
N ALA A 254 -0.78 6.09 11.45
CA ALA A 254 0.49 5.46 11.09
C ALA A 254 1.60 6.51 10.83
N TYR A 255 1.25 7.67 10.27
CA TYR A 255 2.16 8.80 10.07
C TYR A 255 2.68 9.37 11.39
N GLU A 256 1.82 9.49 12.39
CA GLU A 256 2.18 9.94 13.74
C GLU A 256 2.98 8.88 14.50
N LEU A 257 2.47 7.65 14.56
CA LEU A 257 2.95 6.59 15.45
C LEU A 257 4.18 5.83 14.91
N CYS A 258 4.41 5.82 13.60
CA CYS A 258 5.55 5.15 12.98
C CYS A 258 6.54 6.18 12.39
N PRO A 259 7.84 5.87 12.31
CA PRO A 259 8.80 6.74 11.63
C PRO A 259 8.76 6.59 10.10
N TYR A 260 8.18 5.52 9.54
CA TYR A 260 8.38 5.11 8.13
C TYR A 260 8.06 6.21 7.10
N LEU A 261 6.82 6.74 7.09
CA LEU A 261 6.42 7.77 6.13
C LEU A 261 7.10 9.12 6.40
N ARG A 262 7.30 9.49 7.68
CA ARG A 262 8.03 10.70 8.06
C ARG A 262 9.49 10.65 7.59
N PHE A 263 10.15 9.49 7.73
CA PHE A 263 11.49 9.23 7.22
C PHE A 263 11.54 9.28 5.68
N ALA A 264 10.57 8.66 5.01
CA ALA A 264 10.45 8.69 3.56
C ALA A 264 10.36 10.13 3.03
N HIS A 265 9.48 10.95 3.62
CA HIS A 265 9.33 12.37 3.29
C HIS A 265 10.61 13.16 3.57
N PHE A 266 11.28 12.92 4.70
CA PHE A 266 12.53 13.59 5.07
C PHE A 266 13.67 13.31 4.08
N VAL A 267 13.89 12.04 3.72
CA VAL A 267 14.92 11.65 2.75
C VAL A 267 14.57 12.15 1.34
N ALA A 268 13.30 12.06 0.95
CA ALA A 268 12.85 12.53 -0.36
C ALA A 268 12.98 14.05 -0.50
N ASN A 269 12.51 14.82 0.47
CA ASN A 269 12.65 16.27 0.47
C ASN A 269 14.12 16.70 0.47
N THR A 270 14.98 16.07 1.26
CA THR A 270 16.42 16.39 1.25
C THR A 270 17.03 16.13 -0.13
N SER A 271 16.71 14.99 -0.76
CA SER A 271 17.18 14.66 -2.11
C SER A 271 16.65 15.62 -3.18
N ILE A 272 15.40 16.10 -3.04
CA ILE A 272 14.77 17.08 -3.93
C ILE A 272 15.39 18.47 -3.74
N LEU A 273 15.70 18.88 -2.50
CA LEU A 273 16.36 20.15 -2.19
C LEU A 273 17.78 20.20 -2.76
N GLU A 274 18.55 19.11 -2.64
CA GLU A 274 19.86 18.96 -3.31
C GLU A 274 19.73 19.08 -4.83
N ALA A 275 18.71 18.45 -5.43
CA ALA A 275 18.44 18.57 -6.86
C ALA A 275 18.00 19.99 -7.28
N PHE A 276 17.35 20.76 -6.40
CA PHE A 276 16.90 22.13 -6.66
C PHE A 276 17.91 23.22 -6.25
N GLU A 277 19.13 22.85 -5.86
CA GLU A 277 20.20 23.82 -5.63
C GLU A 277 20.51 24.61 -6.90
N GLY A 278 20.62 25.94 -6.76
CA GLY A 278 20.84 26.89 -7.86
C GLY A 278 19.60 27.23 -8.70
N GLU A 279 18.52 26.45 -8.62
CA GLU A 279 17.38 26.61 -9.53
C GLU A 279 16.44 27.76 -9.13
N SER A 280 15.96 28.51 -10.11
CA SER A 280 15.02 29.63 -9.93
C SER A 280 13.56 29.26 -10.21
N SER A 281 13.31 28.21 -10.98
CA SER A 281 11.99 27.68 -11.34
C SER A 281 11.99 26.18 -11.10
N VAL A 282 11.20 25.72 -10.13
CA VAL A 282 11.23 24.32 -9.65
C VAL A 282 9.84 23.70 -9.70
N HIS A 283 9.75 22.44 -10.11
CA HIS A 283 8.49 21.71 -10.21
C HIS A 283 8.63 20.29 -9.64
N VAL A 284 7.83 19.95 -8.63
CA VAL A 284 7.69 18.56 -8.17
C VAL A 284 6.45 17.92 -8.79
N VAL A 285 6.63 16.74 -9.39
CA VAL A 285 5.51 15.84 -9.74
C VAL A 285 5.46 14.71 -8.72
N ASP A 286 4.38 14.65 -7.95
CA ASP A 286 4.13 13.65 -6.92
C ASP A 286 3.16 12.58 -7.45
N LEU A 287 3.67 11.36 -7.59
CA LEU A 287 2.96 10.24 -8.23
C LEU A 287 1.95 9.54 -7.31
N GLY A 288 1.97 9.84 -6.00
CA GLY A 288 1.06 9.26 -5.01
C GLY A 288 0.46 10.32 -4.09
N MET A 289 0.24 11.54 -4.60
CA MET A 289 -0.12 12.71 -3.80
C MET A 289 -1.21 12.41 -2.77
N THR A 290 -0.99 12.88 -1.54
CA THR A 290 -1.69 12.54 -0.29
C THR A 290 -1.40 11.15 0.28
N LEU A 291 -1.36 10.09 -0.52
CA LEU A 291 -1.55 8.69 -0.08
C LEU A 291 -2.85 8.45 0.75
N GLY A 292 -3.72 9.45 0.93
CA GLY A 292 -4.82 9.47 1.89
C GLY A 292 -4.66 10.47 3.05
N LEU A 293 -3.53 11.18 3.17
CA LEU A 293 -3.28 12.25 4.15
C LEU A 293 -3.73 13.62 3.62
N ASP A 294 -4.49 14.36 4.43
CA ASP A 294 -5.21 15.58 4.06
C ASP A 294 -4.43 16.90 4.23
N ARG A 295 -3.20 16.86 4.76
CA ARG A 295 -2.44 18.05 5.20
C ARG A 295 -1.17 18.38 4.41
N GLY A 296 -0.84 17.57 3.39
CA GLY A 296 0.32 17.78 2.52
C GLY A 296 1.66 17.82 3.28
N HIS A 297 1.82 17.01 4.34
CA HIS A 297 2.95 17.10 5.27
C HIS A 297 4.33 17.09 4.61
N GLN A 298 4.54 16.25 3.58
CA GLN A 298 5.78 16.24 2.81
C GLN A 298 6.07 17.63 2.21
N TRP A 299 5.09 18.22 1.54
CA TRP A 299 5.28 19.44 0.76
C TRP A 299 5.44 20.68 1.62
N ARG A 300 4.82 20.74 2.82
CA ARG A 300 5.15 21.78 3.82
C ARG A 300 6.63 21.76 4.19
N GLY A 301 7.19 20.60 4.52
CA GLY A 301 8.61 20.46 4.84
C GLY A 301 9.57 20.73 3.66
N LEU A 302 9.12 20.51 2.41
CA LEU A 302 9.89 20.94 1.24
C LEU A 302 9.90 22.48 1.13
N LEU A 303 8.76 23.13 1.36
CA LEU A 303 8.64 24.60 1.30
C LEU A 303 9.47 25.27 2.39
N ASP A 304 9.50 24.72 3.60
CA ASP A 304 10.38 25.17 4.68
C ASP A 304 11.86 25.11 4.24
N GLY A 305 12.28 23.99 3.64
CA GLY A 305 13.63 23.81 3.12
C GLY A 305 13.97 24.76 1.95
N LEU A 306 13.04 25.02 1.05
CA LEU A 306 13.21 25.98 -0.05
C LEU A 306 13.28 27.43 0.46
N ALA A 307 12.53 27.76 1.52
CA ALA A 307 12.54 29.08 2.14
C ALA A 307 13.80 29.32 2.99
N ALA A 308 14.39 28.27 3.56
CA ALA A 308 15.60 28.31 4.39
C ALA A 308 16.92 28.12 3.61
N ARG A 309 16.87 27.96 2.28
CA ARG A 309 18.08 27.75 1.46
C ARG A 309 19.01 28.97 1.50
N ALA A 310 20.32 28.74 1.40
CA ALA A 310 21.34 29.80 1.52
C ALA A 310 21.34 30.81 0.35
N GLY A 311 20.76 30.43 -0.81
CA GLY A 311 20.57 31.31 -1.97
C GLY A 311 19.23 32.05 -1.97
N PRO A 312 18.96 32.92 -2.96
CA PRO A 312 17.65 33.54 -3.12
C PRO A 312 16.56 32.47 -3.28
N LYS A 313 15.35 32.67 -2.76
CA LYS A 313 14.23 31.70 -2.91
C LYS A 313 13.89 31.48 -4.39
N PRO A 314 13.31 30.33 -4.79
CA PRO A 314 12.82 30.15 -6.16
C PRO A 314 11.79 31.24 -6.51
N ALA A 315 11.85 31.74 -7.74
CA ALA A 315 10.87 32.68 -8.27
C ALA A 315 9.54 32.00 -8.62
N ARG A 316 9.58 30.70 -8.95
CA ARG A 316 8.39 29.85 -9.16
C ARG A 316 8.60 28.49 -8.49
N VAL A 317 7.62 28.08 -7.69
CA VAL A 317 7.49 26.71 -7.18
C VAL A 317 6.20 26.12 -7.77
N ARG A 318 6.25 24.96 -8.40
CA ARG A 318 5.06 24.22 -8.83
C ARG A 318 5.02 22.84 -8.15
N VAL A 319 3.83 22.40 -7.76
CA VAL A 319 3.58 21.04 -7.29
C VAL A 319 2.42 20.45 -8.06
N THR A 320 2.67 19.38 -8.81
CA THR A 320 1.64 18.57 -9.48
C THR A 320 1.41 17.28 -8.72
N GLY A 321 0.23 17.11 -8.13
CA GLY A 321 -0.21 15.85 -7.55
C GLY A 321 -0.97 14.98 -8.55
N VAL A 322 -0.56 13.73 -8.71
CA VAL A 322 -1.25 12.73 -9.54
C VAL A 322 -1.99 11.74 -8.64
N GLY A 323 -3.23 11.39 -9.00
CA GLY A 323 -4.00 10.34 -8.33
C GLY A 323 -5.44 10.78 -8.02
N ALA A 324 -5.99 10.22 -6.93
CA ALA A 324 -7.35 10.48 -6.46
C ALA A 324 -7.44 10.25 -4.93
N PRO A 325 -8.37 10.91 -4.20
CA PRO A 325 -9.45 11.77 -4.70
C PRO A 325 -8.99 13.18 -5.11
N LEU A 326 -9.52 13.66 -6.23
CA LEU A 326 -9.18 14.96 -6.84
C LEU A 326 -9.47 16.15 -5.90
N ASP A 327 -10.60 16.15 -5.20
CA ASP A 327 -11.00 17.28 -4.35
C ASP A 327 -10.20 17.36 -3.04
N THR A 328 -9.76 16.21 -2.51
CA THR A 328 -8.79 16.15 -1.40
C THR A 328 -7.46 16.75 -1.83
N MET A 329 -6.92 16.35 -3.00
CA MET A 329 -5.68 16.95 -3.53
C MET A 329 -5.83 18.46 -3.73
N ARG A 330 -6.96 18.94 -4.27
CA ARG A 330 -7.22 20.38 -4.43
C ARG A 330 -7.32 21.13 -3.09
N ALA A 331 -7.84 20.49 -2.04
CA ALA A 331 -7.85 21.07 -0.69
C ALA A 331 -6.44 21.22 -0.13
N VAL A 332 -5.62 20.16 -0.22
CA VAL A 332 -4.19 20.17 0.13
C VAL A 332 -3.45 21.25 -0.66
N GLY A 333 -3.72 21.36 -1.96
CA GLY A 333 -3.14 22.39 -2.83
C GLY A 333 -3.36 23.81 -2.32
N ARG A 334 -4.61 24.16 -1.99
CA ARG A 334 -4.94 25.48 -1.41
C ARG A 334 -4.25 25.73 -0.06
N GLU A 335 -4.11 24.70 0.78
CA GLU A 335 -3.33 24.82 2.03
C GLU A 335 -1.83 25.07 1.74
N LEU A 336 -1.25 24.41 0.74
CA LEU A 336 0.16 24.60 0.35
C LEU A 336 0.41 25.95 -0.30
N GLU A 337 -0.52 26.46 -1.10
CA GLU A 337 -0.48 27.80 -1.69
C GLU A 337 -0.48 28.88 -0.60
N ALA A 338 -1.41 28.80 0.36
CA ALA A 338 -1.47 29.71 1.51
C ALA A 338 -0.23 29.59 2.43
N TYR A 339 0.31 28.38 2.60
CA TYR A 339 1.54 28.15 3.37
C TYR A 339 2.77 28.77 2.69
N ALA A 340 2.88 28.62 1.36
CA ALA A 340 3.95 29.24 0.57
C ALA A 340 3.87 30.78 0.58
N GLU A 341 2.68 31.35 0.51
CA GLU A 341 2.46 32.81 0.66
C GLU A 341 2.97 33.31 2.02
N GLY A 342 2.67 32.60 3.12
CA GLY A 342 3.20 32.89 4.45
C GLY A 342 4.73 32.81 4.55
N LEU A 343 5.37 32.01 3.70
CA LEU A 343 6.82 31.95 3.54
C LEU A 343 7.39 32.98 2.53
N GLY A 344 6.54 33.82 1.92
CA GLY A 344 6.94 34.78 0.90
C GLY A 344 7.41 34.11 -0.40
N MET A 345 6.77 33.02 -0.81
CA MET A 345 7.04 32.29 -2.05
C MET A 345 5.77 32.20 -2.91
N TYR A 346 5.93 32.23 -4.23
CA TYR A 346 4.84 31.93 -5.15
C TYR A 346 4.81 30.42 -5.44
N LEU A 347 3.69 29.78 -5.10
CA LEU A 347 3.40 28.38 -5.42
C LEU A 347 2.20 28.27 -6.37
N GLU A 348 2.33 27.39 -7.35
CA GLU A 348 1.24 26.95 -8.23
C GLU A 348 0.95 25.46 -7.96
N PHE A 349 -0.28 25.12 -7.57
CA PHE A 349 -0.68 23.72 -7.39
C PHE A 349 -1.52 23.20 -8.55
N ARG A 350 -1.22 21.98 -9.01
CA ARG A 350 -1.99 21.26 -10.05
C ARG A 350 -2.38 19.88 -9.54
N ALA A 351 -3.64 19.51 -9.74
CA ALA A 351 -4.13 18.16 -9.43
C ALA A 351 -4.51 17.43 -10.73
N VAL A 352 -4.00 16.21 -10.91
CA VAL A 352 -4.16 15.39 -12.11
C VAL A 352 -4.92 14.11 -11.75
N ASP A 353 -6.20 14.08 -12.15
CA ASP A 353 -7.10 12.93 -11.98
C ASP A 353 -6.82 11.85 -13.04
N ARG A 354 -5.74 11.10 -12.80
CA ARG A 354 -5.29 9.95 -13.60
C ARG A 354 -4.77 8.87 -12.65
N SER A 355 -4.95 7.61 -13.03
CA SER A 355 -4.09 6.56 -12.49
C SER A 355 -2.73 6.67 -13.16
N LEU A 356 -1.67 6.19 -12.49
CA LEU A 356 -0.33 6.18 -13.07
C LEU A 356 -0.28 5.45 -14.42
N GLU A 357 -1.14 4.44 -14.61
CA GLU A 357 -1.25 3.64 -15.84
C GLU A 357 -1.90 4.38 -17.01
N SER A 358 -2.71 5.40 -16.74
CA SER A 358 -3.36 6.25 -17.76
C SER A 358 -2.73 7.64 -17.90
N LEU A 359 -1.67 7.93 -17.13
CA LEU A 359 -0.97 9.21 -17.13
C LEU A 359 -0.22 9.46 -18.45
N HIS A 360 -0.58 10.54 -19.15
CA HIS A 360 0.18 11.04 -20.29
C HIS A 360 1.13 12.18 -19.88
N ILE A 361 2.15 12.44 -20.71
CA ILE A 361 3.12 13.52 -20.46
C ILE A 361 2.44 14.90 -20.41
N ASP A 362 1.47 15.13 -21.29
CA ASP A 362 0.76 16.41 -21.41
C ASP A 362 -0.17 16.69 -20.20
N ASP A 363 -0.61 15.64 -19.49
CA ASP A 363 -1.43 15.81 -18.27
C ASP A 363 -0.66 16.53 -17.16
N LEU A 364 0.68 16.53 -17.19
CA LEU A 364 1.56 17.12 -16.17
C LEU A 364 1.87 18.61 -16.41
N GLY A 365 1.73 19.11 -17.63
CA GLY A 365 1.90 20.53 -17.96
C GLY A 365 3.28 21.10 -17.62
N ILE A 366 4.36 20.34 -17.91
CA ILE A 366 5.73 20.80 -17.68
C ILE A 366 6.09 21.98 -18.58
N ALA A 367 6.65 23.04 -18.01
CA ALA A 367 7.19 24.18 -18.74
C ALA A 367 8.67 23.95 -19.14
N ALA A 368 9.12 24.58 -20.22
CA ALA A 368 10.48 24.37 -20.75
C ALA A 368 11.61 24.95 -19.88
N ASP A 369 11.27 25.78 -18.88
CA ASP A 369 12.19 26.57 -18.04
C ASP A 369 12.34 26.05 -16.60
N GLU A 370 11.69 24.93 -16.24
CA GLU A 370 11.66 24.46 -14.84
C GLU A 370 12.45 23.18 -14.58
N ALA A 371 13.17 23.15 -13.47
CA ALA A 371 13.81 21.96 -12.97
C ALA A 371 12.76 21.02 -12.38
N VAL A 372 12.52 19.88 -13.05
CA VAL A 372 11.55 18.87 -12.61
C VAL A 372 12.19 17.87 -11.65
N ALA A 373 11.56 17.64 -10.51
CA ALA A 373 11.79 16.48 -9.66
C ALA A 373 10.55 15.58 -9.59
N ILE A 374 10.76 14.27 -9.53
CA ILE A 374 9.69 13.27 -9.43
C ILE A 374 9.74 12.63 -8.05
N ASN A 375 8.59 12.56 -7.39
CA ASN A 375 8.42 11.90 -6.10
C ASN A 375 7.53 10.67 -6.26
N SER A 376 7.98 9.53 -5.75
CA SER A 376 7.14 8.37 -5.52
C SER A 376 7.48 7.77 -4.16
N VAL A 377 6.54 7.87 -3.23
CA VAL A 377 6.63 7.30 -1.88
C VAL A 377 5.51 6.28 -1.76
N LEU A 378 5.86 5.00 -1.65
CA LEU A 378 4.94 3.87 -1.42
C LEU A 378 3.75 3.80 -2.40
N GLU A 379 3.99 3.96 -3.71
CA GLU A 379 2.91 4.00 -4.72
C GLU A 379 3.23 3.23 -6.02
N LEU A 380 4.49 3.14 -6.45
CA LEU A 380 4.79 2.49 -7.74
C LEU A 380 4.68 0.96 -7.68
N HIS A 381 4.76 0.34 -6.50
CA HIS A 381 4.46 -1.09 -6.35
C HIS A 381 3.05 -1.48 -6.85
N CYS A 382 2.05 -0.59 -6.72
CA CYS A 382 0.68 -0.81 -7.21
C CYS A 382 0.62 -1.04 -8.74
N VAL A 383 1.61 -0.54 -9.47
CA VAL A 383 1.71 -0.63 -10.94
C VAL A 383 2.49 -1.89 -11.38
N VAL A 384 3.05 -2.67 -10.45
CA VAL A 384 3.89 -3.85 -10.72
C VAL A 384 3.05 -5.10 -11.05
N LYS A 385 2.28 -5.04 -12.14
CA LYS A 385 1.37 -6.13 -12.55
C LYS A 385 2.09 -7.33 -13.16
N GLU A 386 1.40 -8.47 -13.17
CA GLU A 386 1.84 -9.72 -13.85
C GLU A 386 1.90 -9.56 -15.38
N SER A 387 1.04 -8.72 -15.95
CA SER A 387 1.13 -8.28 -17.34
C SER A 387 2.36 -7.39 -17.54
N ARG A 388 3.27 -7.83 -18.41
CA ARG A 388 4.46 -7.04 -18.78
C ARG A 388 4.02 -5.77 -19.50
N GLY A 389 4.31 -4.60 -18.93
CA GLY A 389 4.21 -3.33 -19.66
C GLY A 389 3.86 -2.11 -18.82
N ALA A 390 2.88 -2.23 -17.91
CA ALA A 390 2.29 -1.09 -17.19
C ALA A 390 3.35 -0.17 -16.56
N LEU A 391 4.13 -0.68 -15.59
CA LEU A 391 5.21 0.07 -14.96
C LEU A 391 6.22 0.63 -15.97
N ASN A 392 6.57 -0.13 -17.02
CA ASN A 392 7.51 0.36 -18.03
C ASN A 392 6.92 1.55 -18.81
N SER A 393 5.63 1.53 -19.11
CA SER A 393 4.94 2.67 -19.73
C SER A 393 5.01 3.91 -18.85
N VAL A 394 4.70 3.77 -17.55
CA VAL A 394 4.80 4.87 -16.56
C VAL A 394 6.23 5.41 -16.48
N LEU A 395 7.22 4.52 -16.34
CA LEU A 395 8.64 4.90 -16.29
C LEU A 395 9.12 5.57 -17.59
N GLN A 396 8.61 5.17 -18.77
CA GLN A 396 8.92 5.86 -20.03
C GLN A 396 8.23 7.23 -20.13
N THR A 397 6.99 7.39 -19.64
CA THR A 397 6.35 8.72 -19.53
C THR A 397 7.16 9.64 -18.64
N ILE A 398 7.59 9.16 -17.46
CA ILE A 398 8.44 9.91 -16.53
C ILE A 398 9.80 10.24 -17.16
N ARG A 399 10.43 9.28 -17.85
CA ARG A 399 11.73 9.49 -18.51
C ARG A 399 11.71 10.63 -19.51
N LYS A 400 10.63 10.79 -20.29
CA LYS A 400 10.47 11.87 -21.28
C LYS A 400 10.49 13.26 -20.65
N LEU A 401 10.14 13.40 -19.36
CA LEU A 401 10.24 14.67 -18.61
C LEU A 401 11.70 15.09 -18.36
N SER A 402 12.66 14.17 -18.55
CA SER A 402 14.09 14.37 -18.25
C SER A 402 14.35 14.95 -16.85
N PRO A 403 13.74 14.40 -15.78
CA PRO A 403 13.81 14.99 -14.45
C PRO A 403 15.24 15.07 -13.91
N LYS A 404 15.54 16.16 -13.20
CA LYS A 404 16.83 16.39 -12.54
C LYS A 404 17.06 15.41 -11.39
N ALA A 405 15.97 15.04 -10.70
CA ALA A 405 15.95 13.92 -9.76
C ALA A 405 14.60 13.18 -9.81
N PHE A 406 14.64 11.87 -9.64
CA PHE A 406 13.48 11.04 -9.35
C PHE A 406 13.79 10.26 -8.07
N VAL A 407 13.11 10.62 -6.99
CA VAL A 407 13.17 9.90 -5.72
C VAL A 407 12.10 8.82 -5.70
N LEU A 408 12.53 7.60 -5.38
CA LEU A 408 11.68 6.43 -5.17
C LEU A 408 11.91 5.88 -3.76
N VAL A 409 10.86 5.87 -2.94
CA VAL A 409 10.83 5.21 -1.62
C VAL A 409 9.76 4.12 -1.64
N GLU A 410 10.15 2.88 -1.34
CA GLU A 410 9.29 1.68 -1.48
C GLU A 410 9.50 0.72 -0.29
N GLN A 411 8.51 -0.12 0.02
CA GLN A 411 8.64 -1.19 1.01
C GLN A 411 9.69 -2.22 0.55
N ASP A 412 10.73 -2.50 1.34
CA ASP A 412 11.84 -3.40 0.98
C ASP A 412 11.51 -4.88 1.26
N ALA A 413 10.44 -5.37 0.65
CA ALA A 413 9.89 -6.70 0.90
C ALA A 413 9.77 -7.54 -0.38
N GLY A 414 9.72 -8.87 -0.22
CA GLY A 414 9.62 -9.84 -1.33
C GLY A 414 8.17 -10.21 -1.73
N HIS A 415 7.20 -9.31 -1.57
CA HIS A 415 5.78 -9.62 -1.68
C HIS A 415 5.25 -9.83 -3.11
N ASN A 416 6.05 -9.64 -4.17
CA ASN A 416 5.62 -9.94 -5.54
C ASN A 416 6.03 -11.34 -6.06
N GLY A 417 6.42 -12.27 -5.18
CA GLY A 417 6.77 -13.65 -5.56
C GLY A 417 5.64 -14.39 -6.31
N PRO A 418 5.96 -15.27 -7.30
CA PRO A 418 4.94 -15.97 -8.10
C PRO A 418 4.16 -17.03 -7.31
N PHE A 419 4.73 -17.54 -6.21
CA PHE A 419 4.12 -18.59 -5.39
C PHE A 419 3.54 -18.03 -4.10
N PHE A 420 2.29 -18.36 -3.81
CA PHE A 420 1.55 -17.89 -2.63
C PHE A 420 2.32 -18.09 -1.31
N LEU A 421 2.77 -19.32 -0.99
CA LEU A 421 3.42 -19.56 0.30
C LEU A 421 4.75 -18.82 0.45
N GLY A 422 5.50 -18.61 -0.64
CA GLY A 422 6.70 -17.78 -0.61
C GLY A 422 6.41 -16.33 -0.23
N ARG A 423 5.31 -15.76 -0.73
CA ARG A 423 4.83 -14.44 -0.30
C ARG A 423 4.35 -14.43 1.13
N PHE A 424 3.60 -15.45 1.54
CA PHE A 424 3.08 -15.60 2.90
C PHE A 424 4.20 -15.59 3.94
N MET A 425 5.26 -16.39 3.74
CA MET A 425 6.40 -16.45 4.65
C MET A 425 7.19 -15.13 4.71
N GLU A 426 7.47 -14.51 3.56
CA GLU A 426 8.16 -13.21 3.55
C GLU A 426 7.32 -12.11 4.22
N ALA A 427 6.01 -12.08 3.95
CA ALA A 427 5.09 -11.14 4.59
C ALA A 427 5.02 -11.38 6.10
N LEU A 428 4.95 -12.64 6.56
CA LEU A 428 4.92 -12.95 7.99
C LEU A 428 6.18 -12.41 8.69
N HIS A 429 7.36 -12.61 8.09
CA HIS A 429 8.62 -12.06 8.61
C HIS A 429 8.70 -10.53 8.53
N TYR A 430 8.11 -9.90 7.50
CA TYR A 430 8.08 -8.44 7.33
C TYR A 430 7.16 -7.78 8.37
N TYR A 431 5.90 -8.20 8.43
CA TYR A 431 4.93 -7.59 9.35
C TYR A 431 5.18 -7.99 10.81
N ALA A 432 5.83 -9.12 11.09
CA ALA A 432 6.32 -9.41 12.45
C ALA A 432 7.27 -8.32 12.97
N ALA A 433 8.21 -7.85 12.15
CA ALA A 433 9.12 -6.76 12.53
C ALA A 433 8.36 -5.42 12.69
N VAL A 434 7.41 -5.11 11.79
CA VAL A 434 6.60 -3.88 11.88
C VAL A 434 5.74 -3.85 13.15
N PHE A 435 5.14 -4.98 13.53
CA PHE A 435 4.30 -5.08 14.74
C PHE A 435 5.15 -5.16 16.02
N ASP A 436 6.35 -5.76 15.99
CA ASP A 436 7.29 -5.73 17.11
C ASP A 436 7.77 -4.29 17.39
N ALA A 437 8.02 -3.49 16.35
CA ALA A 437 8.33 -2.07 16.48
C ALA A 437 7.18 -1.27 17.13
N LEU A 438 5.93 -1.57 16.77
CA LEU A 438 4.74 -1.00 17.40
C LEU A 438 4.52 -1.50 18.85
N ASP A 439 4.90 -2.74 19.18
CA ASP A 439 4.79 -3.27 20.55
C ASP A 439 5.87 -2.70 21.47
N ALA A 440 7.04 -2.38 20.93
CA ALA A 440 8.12 -1.69 21.64
C ALA A 440 7.82 -0.21 21.90
N ALA A 441 7.14 0.48 20.97
CA ALA A 441 6.88 1.92 21.07
C ALA A 441 5.59 2.29 21.83
N LEU A 442 4.59 1.39 21.90
CA LEU A 442 3.23 1.75 22.33
C LEU A 442 2.57 0.70 23.25
N PRO A 443 1.75 1.11 24.24
CA PRO A 443 1.08 0.20 25.17
C PRO A 443 0.21 -0.87 24.51
N ARG A 444 0.12 -2.06 25.14
CA ARG A 444 -0.60 -3.23 24.59
C ARG A 444 -2.07 -2.97 24.20
N TYR A 445 -2.72 -2.04 24.88
CA TYR A 445 -4.14 -1.71 24.69
C TYR A 445 -4.36 -0.31 24.10
N ASP A 446 -3.35 0.29 23.45
CA ASP A 446 -3.52 1.55 22.72
C ASP A 446 -4.45 1.33 21.51
N ALA A 447 -5.59 2.03 21.50
CA ALA A 447 -6.61 1.91 20.46
C ALA A 447 -6.15 2.45 19.09
N ARG A 448 -5.27 3.46 19.07
CA ARG A 448 -4.71 4.02 17.84
C ARG A 448 -3.75 3.02 17.20
N ARG A 449 -2.95 2.34 18.02
CA ARG A 449 -2.10 1.22 17.57
C ARG A 449 -2.94 0.11 16.95
N ALA A 450 -4.01 -0.32 17.61
CA ALA A 450 -4.92 -1.32 17.07
C ALA A 450 -5.58 -0.88 15.76
N ARG A 451 -5.90 0.42 15.60
CA ARG A 451 -6.38 1.01 14.34
C ARG A 451 -5.33 0.88 13.23
N VAL A 452 -4.08 1.30 13.48
CA VAL A 452 -2.97 1.17 12.51
C VAL A 452 -2.75 -0.29 12.11
N GLU A 453 -2.65 -1.19 13.09
CA GLU A 453 -2.41 -2.62 12.88
C GLU A 453 -3.51 -3.28 12.04
N GLN A 454 -4.80 -3.03 12.32
CA GLN A 454 -5.91 -3.71 11.64
C GLN A 454 -6.33 -3.07 10.30
N PHE A 455 -6.23 -1.73 10.17
CA PHE A 455 -6.80 -1.00 9.03
C PHE A 455 -5.74 -0.44 8.06
N HIS A 456 -4.50 -0.22 8.50
CA HIS A 456 -3.38 0.09 7.59
C HIS A 456 -2.61 -1.19 7.23
N PHE A 457 -1.76 -1.71 8.13
CA PHE A 457 -0.94 -2.90 7.83
C PHE A 457 -1.78 -4.17 7.60
N GLY A 458 -2.90 -4.33 8.33
CA GLY A 458 -3.84 -5.43 8.12
C GLY A 458 -4.51 -5.41 6.74
N ALA A 459 -4.70 -4.23 6.13
CA ALA A 459 -5.17 -4.12 4.75
C ALA A 459 -4.08 -4.57 3.76
N GLU A 460 -2.83 -4.17 3.98
CA GLU A 460 -1.70 -4.61 3.14
C GLU A 460 -1.51 -6.14 3.22
N ILE A 461 -1.54 -6.72 4.44
CA ILE A 461 -1.47 -8.18 4.68
C ILE A 461 -2.59 -8.91 3.92
N ARG A 462 -3.85 -8.46 4.07
CA ARG A 462 -5.00 -9.07 3.38
C ARG A 462 -4.85 -9.01 1.86
N ASN A 463 -4.28 -7.95 1.29
CA ASN A 463 -4.08 -7.90 -0.16
C ASN A 463 -2.93 -8.82 -0.65
N VAL A 464 -1.81 -8.87 0.08
CA VAL A 464 -0.64 -9.74 -0.25
C VAL A 464 -1.00 -11.23 -0.17
N VAL A 465 -1.76 -11.62 0.86
CA VAL A 465 -2.14 -13.00 1.19
C VAL A 465 -3.44 -13.41 0.48
N GLY A 466 -4.49 -12.59 0.61
CA GLY A 466 -5.84 -12.87 0.14
C GLY A 466 -5.98 -12.83 -1.39
N CYS A 467 -5.45 -11.81 -2.03
CA CYS A 467 -5.73 -11.51 -3.43
C CYS A 467 -4.78 -12.17 -4.44
N GLU A 468 -5.20 -12.20 -5.70
CA GLU A 468 -4.39 -12.58 -6.87
C GLU A 468 -4.73 -11.71 -8.09
N GLY A 469 -3.94 -11.84 -9.16
CA GLY A 469 -4.20 -11.17 -10.44
C GLY A 469 -4.33 -9.66 -10.29
N ALA A 470 -5.36 -9.07 -10.91
CA ALA A 470 -5.58 -7.62 -10.88
C ALA A 470 -6.02 -7.08 -9.50
N ALA A 471 -6.58 -7.91 -8.62
CA ALA A 471 -7.02 -7.50 -7.28
C ALA A 471 -5.87 -7.41 -6.27
N ARG A 472 -4.74 -8.10 -6.52
CA ARG A 472 -3.51 -7.95 -5.74
C ARG A 472 -2.74 -6.73 -6.26
N VAL A 473 -2.73 -5.65 -5.49
CA VAL A 473 -2.05 -4.37 -5.78
C VAL A 473 -0.81 -4.18 -4.90
N GLU A 474 -0.82 -4.68 -3.66
CA GLU A 474 0.30 -4.60 -2.71
C GLU A 474 1.41 -5.57 -3.14
N ARG A 475 2.24 -5.12 -4.09
CA ARG A 475 3.24 -5.94 -4.80
C ARG A 475 4.65 -5.46 -4.55
N HIS A 476 4.98 -5.31 -3.26
CA HIS A 476 6.28 -4.84 -2.79
C HIS A 476 7.40 -5.72 -3.35
N GLU A 477 8.50 -5.07 -3.73
CA GLU A 477 9.70 -5.70 -4.26
C GLU A 477 10.94 -5.07 -3.62
N ARG A 478 11.96 -5.88 -3.35
CA ARG A 478 13.19 -5.42 -2.69
C ARG A 478 13.93 -4.35 -3.51
N ALA A 479 14.70 -3.49 -2.83
CA ALA A 479 15.52 -2.43 -3.42
C ALA A 479 16.42 -2.93 -4.58
N ASP A 480 16.97 -4.14 -4.46
CA ASP A 480 17.75 -4.81 -5.50
C ASP A 480 16.96 -5.07 -6.80
N GLN A 481 15.67 -5.31 -6.70
CA GLN A 481 14.77 -5.52 -7.82
C GLN A 481 14.29 -4.18 -8.41
N TRP A 482 13.97 -3.18 -7.57
CA TRP A 482 13.72 -1.82 -8.02
C TRP A 482 14.89 -1.24 -8.80
N ARG A 483 16.13 -1.39 -8.30
CA ARG A 483 17.35 -0.97 -9.01
C ARG A 483 17.43 -1.55 -10.42
N ARG A 484 17.12 -2.85 -10.59
CA ARG A 484 17.07 -3.50 -11.91
C ARG A 484 15.96 -2.95 -12.81
N ARG A 485 14.80 -2.58 -12.27
CA ARG A 485 13.69 -1.99 -13.06
C ARG A 485 14.02 -0.59 -13.53
N MET A 486 14.50 0.26 -12.62
CA MET A 486 14.88 1.64 -12.91
C MET A 486 16.00 1.71 -13.96
N SER A 487 17.07 0.92 -13.80
CA SER A 487 18.14 0.84 -14.81
C SER A 487 17.68 0.26 -16.15
N ARG A 488 16.69 -0.64 -16.19
CA ARG A 488 16.10 -1.14 -17.45
C ARG A 488 15.21 -0.13 -18.15
N ALA A 489 14.59 0.79 -17.41
CA ALA A 489 13.96 1.98 -17.96
C ALA A 489 14.98 3.09 -18.31
N GLY A 490 16.28 2.81 -18.13
CA GLY A 490 17.40 3.69 -18.47
C GLY A 490 17.76 4.72 -17.40
N PHE A 491 17.13 4.68 -16.21
CA PHE A 491 17.49 5.60 -15.14
C PHE A 491 18.86 5.24 -14.53
N GLN A 492 19.67 6.26 -14.28
CA GLN A 492 20.97 6.17 -13.63
C GLN A 492 20.79 6.45 -12.13
N SER A 493 21.34 5.58 -11.28
CA SER A 493 21.26 5.76 -9.82
C SER A 493 22.15 6.91 -9.36
N MET A 494 21.64 7.72 -8.44
CA MET A 494 22.37 8.76 -7.72
C MET A 494 22.46 8.36 -6.24
N PRO A 495 23.67 8.20 -5.67
CA PRO A 495 23.84 7.84 -4.26
C PRO A 495 23.27 8.91 -3.33
N ILE A 496 22.38 8.51 -2.42
CA ILE A 496 21.82 9.39 -1.38
C ILE A 496 22.84 9.53 -0.24
N ARG A 497 23.53 10.68 -0.14
CA ARG A 497 24.67 10.89 0.79
C ARG A 497 24.30 11.54 2.12
N MET A 498 23.23 11.07 2.76
CA MET A 498 22.74 11.63 4.02
C MET A 498 22.62 10.61 5.17
N ALA A 499 23.38 9.50 5.13
CA ALA A 499 23.29 8.40 6.10
C ALA A 499 23.60 8.79 7.57
N ALA A 500 24.34 9.88 7.81
CA ALA A 500 24.57 10.42 9.16
C ALA A 500 23.34 11.20 9.64
N ARG A 501 22.93 12.22 8.87
CA ARG A 501 21.73 13.04 9.12
C ARG A 501 20.43 12.22 9.21
N ALA A 502 20.36 11.09 8.50
CA ALA A 502 19.24 10.16 8.57
C ALA A 502 19.22 9.31 9.86
N ARG A 503 20.36 9.10 10.51
CA ARG A 503 20.45 8.50 11.86
C ARG A 503 20.11 9.52 12.94
N GLU A 504 20.66 10.73 12.85
CA GLU A 504 20.30 11.86 13.73
C GLU A 504 18.78 12.11 13.72
N TRP A 505 18.18 12.20 12.53
CA TRP A 505 16.72 12.34 12.39
C TRP A 505 15.96 11.18 13.05
N LEU A 506 16.46 9.94 12.94
CA LEU A 506 15.83 8.77 13.51
C LEU A 506 15.86 8.79 15.05
N GLU A 507 17.00 9.17 15.64
CA GLU A 507 17.17 9.34 17.08
C GLU A 507 16.20 10.40 17.65
N GLU A 508 16.00 11.50 16.93
CA GLU A 508 15.06 12.57 17.29
C GLU A 508 13.57 12.18 17.14
N ASN A 509 13.23 11.34 16.14
CA ASN A 509 11.84 11.21 15.66
C ASN A 509 11.19 9.82 15.84
N ALA A 510 11.97 8.76 16.12
CA ALA A 510 11.48 7.38 16.14
C ALA A 510 11.21 6.79 17.55
N GLY A 511 11.54 7.52 18.62
CA GLY A 511 11.00 7.29 19.96
C GLY A 511 11.44 6.01 20.69
N GLY A 512 12.47 5.29 20.22
CA GLY A 512 12.97 4.10 20.90
C GLY A 512 14.14 3.40 20.18
N GLY A 513 14.80 2.48 20.90
CA GLY A 513 15.87 1.66 20.34
C GLY A 513 15.33 0.51 19.48
N GLY A 514 16.04 0.20 18.39
CA GLY A 514 15.74 -0.94 17.50
C GLY A 514 15.60 -0.55 16.02
N TYR A 515 15.26 0.71 15.72
CA TYR A 515 15.33 1.23 14.36
C TYR A 515 16.79 1.43 13.92
N THR A 516 17.07 1.21 12.64
CA THR A 516 18.41 1.31 12.04
C THR A 516 18.33 1.92 10.65
N VAL A 517 19.32 2.74 10.28
CA VAL A 517 19.50 3.23 8.91
C VAL A 517 20.82 2.70 8.35
N ALA A 518 20.74 1.99 7.23
CA ALA A 518 21.90 1.47 6.49
C ALA A 518 22.01 2.13 5.10
N GLU A 519 23.23 2.25 4.59
CA GLU A 519 23.47 2.60 3.19
C GLU A 519 23.74 1.32 2.38
N GLU A 520 22.90 1.03 1.39
CA GLU A 520 23.01 -0.16 0.57
C GLU A 520 23.00 0.18 -0.92
N LYS A 521 24.15 0.03 -1.58
CA LYS A 521 24.31 0.16 -3.05
C LYS A 521 23.77 1.51 -3.59
N GLY A 522 23.91 2.58 -2.81
CA GLY A 522 23.43 3.95 -3.13
C GLY A 522 22.03 4.30 -2.61
N CYS A 523 21.32 3.34 -2.02
CA CYS A 523 20.04 3.55 -1.32
C CYS A 523 20.25 3.79 0.17
N LEU A 524 19.31 4.49 0.82
CA LEU A 524 19.16 4.44 2.29
C LEU A 524 18.03 3.50 2.67
N VAL A 525 18.31 2.58 3.59
CA VAL A 525 17.37 1.55 4.05
C VAL A 525 17.07 1.77 5.52
N LEU A 526 15.80 2.02 5.85
CA LEU A 526 15.30 2.02 7.23
C LEU A 526 14.82 0.61 7.57
N GLY A 527 15.35 0.05 8.65
CA GLY A 527 15.01 -1.27 9.17
C GLY A 527 14.70 -1.26 10.66
N TRP A 528 14.12 -2.36 11.14
CA TRP A 528 13.87 -2.64 12.57
C TRP A 528 14.58 -3.95 12.94
N LYS A 529 15.44 -3.93 13.97
CA LYS A 529 16.26 -5.07 14.43
C LYS A 529 16.91 -5.84 13.27
N GLY A 530 17.49 -5.12 12.31
CA GLY A 530 18.15 -5.71 11.14
C GLY A 530 17.22 -6.21 10.01
N LYS A 531 15.90 -6.17 10.17
CA LYS A 531 14.93 -6.41 9.08
C LYS A 531 14.69 -5.11 8.31
N PRO A 532 15.01 -5.02 7.01
CA PRO A 532 14.62 -3.88 6.17
C PRO A 532 13.10 -3.69 6.12
N VAL A 533 12.65 -2.43 6.21
CA VAL A 533 11.24 -2.05 6.13
C VAL A 533 10.99 -1.19 4.90
N ILE A 534 11.68 -0.05 4.74
CA ILE A 534 11.59 0.80 3.54
C ILE A 534 12.98 1.15 3.00
N ALA A 535 13.07 1.30 1.68
CA ALA A 535 14.28 1.72 0.99
C ALA A 535 14.03 2.96 0.13
N ALA A 536 14.82 4.01 0.35
CA ALA A 536 14.84 5.24 -0.42
C ALA A 536 16.00 5.21 -1.44
N SER A 537 15.74 5.65 -2.67
CA SER A 537 16.70 5.68 -3.77
C SER A 537 16.47 6.90 -4.66
N CYS A 538 17.54 7.46 -5.22
CA CYS A 538 17.48 8.62 -6.11
C CYS A 538 18.04 8.29 -7.51
N TRP A 539 17.48 8.94 -8.52
CA TRP A 539 17.64 8.57 -9.94
C TRP A 539 17.66 9.80 -10.85
N LYS A 540 18.34 9.70 -12.00
CA LYS A 540 18.29 10.67 -13.11
C LYS A 540 18.19 9.95 -14.47
N CYS A 541 17.91 10.68 -15.55
CA CYS A 541 17.79 10.10 -16.90
C CYS A 541 19.12 9.75 -17.58
#